data_AF-A0A930A9J1-F1
#
_entry.id   AF-A0A930A9J1-F1
#
_cell.length_a   1.000
_cell.length_b   1.000
_cell.length_c   1.000
_cell.angle_alpha   90.00
_cell.angle_beta   90.00
_cell.angle_gamma   90.00
#
_symmetry.space_group_name_H-M   'P 1'
#
loop_
_entity.id
_entity.type
_entity.pdbx_description
1 polymer ?
#
loop_
_entity_poly.entity_id
_entity_poly.type
_entity_poly.pdbx_seq_one_letter_code
_entity_poly.pdbx_strand_id
1 'polypeptide(L)'
;VRGQTDEAHAWNFVELNGKYYWIDVTWGDPVNDDGSQSLVYYYFMVPDEVLFRTHYSLNGTVVIGDSSFEAFKFPKCTDNSLSYYVQNGAYFQTYDYYAIRDYVLQKLYEDPYQKISFQIGDQASFQVAVEQLLSQNYRYITNIFSEYFPGRYWYNAITKDDVGVITVQIVS
;
A
#
# COMPACT_ATOMS: atom_id res chain seq x y z
N VAL A 1 -4.73 12.44 7.70
CA VAL A 1 -3.33 12.82 7.40
C VAL A 1 -2.86 12.04 6.18
N ARG A 2 -2.63 12.71 5.05
CA ARG A 2 -1.86 12.11 3.94
C ARG A 2 -0.43 12.08 4.42
N GLY A 3 0.23 10.94 4.29
CA GLY A 3 1.55 10.65 4.84
C GLY A 3 2.71 11.51 4.31
N GLN A 4 2.65 12.81 4.52
CA GLN A 4 3.68 13.79 4.24
C GLN A 4 3.48 14.91 5.26
N THR A 5 4.08 14.74 6.43
CA THR A 5 4.25 15.82 7.40
C THR A 5 5.75 16.02 7.55
N ASP A 6 6.24 17.27 7.50
CA ASP A 6 7.64 17.62 7.80
C ASP A 6 7.95 17.52 9.31
N GLU A 7 7.22 16.66 10.02
CA GLU A 7 7.31 16.48 11.45
C GLU A 7 8.19 15.28 11.78
N ALA A 8 8.91 15.38 12.90
CA ALA A 8 9.66 14.26 13.42
C ALA A 8 8.71 13.10 13.72
N HIS A 9 8.99 11.95 13.10
CA HIS A 9 8.13 10.78 13.18
C HIS A 9 8.91 9.55 13.68
N ALA A 10 8.20 8.57 14.23
CA ALA A 10 8.77 7.35 14.77
C ALA A 10 8.02 6.12 14.23
N TRP A 11 8.79 5.10 13.85
CA TRP A 11 8.31 3.82 13.36
C TRP A 11 9.09 2.67 13.99
N ASN A 12 8.55 1.46 13.90
CA ASN A 12 9.15 0.27 14.48
C ASN A 12 9.92 -0.55 13.43
N PHE A 13 11.01 -1.15 13.87
CA PHE A 13 11.77 -2.13 13.11
C PHE A 13 11.82 -3.43 13.91
N VAL A 14 11.27 -4.50 13.34
CA VAL A 14 11.05 -5.76 14.06
C VAL A 14 11.73 -6.92 13.36
N GLU A 15 12.24 -7.86 14.15
CA GLU A 15 12.72 -9.15 13.67
C GLU A 15 11.69 -10.24 14.00
N LEU A 16 11.24 -10.97 12.97
CA LEU A 16 10.36 -12.13 13.12
C LEU A 16 10.93 -13.28 12.29
N ASN A 17 11.17 -14.42 12.94
CA ASN A 17 11.71 -15.63 12.31
C ASN A 17 13.02 -15.39 11.52
N GLY A 18 13.93 -14.56 12.05
CA GLY A 18 15.21 -14.25 11.41
C GLY A 18 15.13 -13.27 10.23
N LYS A 19 13.96 -12.64 10.03
CA LYS A 19 13.71 -11.66 8.97
C LYS A 19 13.26 -10.34 9.55
N TYR A 20 13.67 -9.24 8.93
CA TYR A 20 13.40 -7.90 9.41
C TYR A 20 12.26 -7.25 8.63
N TYR A 21 11.46 -6.43 9.31
CA TYR A 21 10.31 -5.72 8.74
C TYR A 21 10.12 -4.36 9.40
N TRP A 22 9.65 -3.39 8.62
CA TRP A 22 9.21 -2.10 9.11
C TRP A 22 7.72 -2.10 9.44
N ILE A 23 7.35 -1.40 10.50
CA ILE A 23 5.96 -1.16 10.89
C ILE A 23 5.79 0.32 11.21
N ASP A 24 4.89 1.00 10.51
CA ASP A 24 4.36 2.29 10.94
C ASP A 24 2.88 2.17 11.30
N VAL A 25 2.60 2.13 12.61
CA VAL A 25 1.24 2.00 13.15
C VAL A 25 0.47 3.33 13.15
N THR A 26 1.16 4.46 13.13
CA THR A 26 0.50 5.78 13.22
C THR A 26 -0.21 6.15 11.92
N TRP A 27 0.31 5.67 10.80
CA TRP A 27 -0.32 5.80 9.48
C TRP A 27 -1.13 4.56 9.10
N GLY A 28 -1.12 3.53 9.96
CA GLY A 28 -1.92 2.32 9.83
C GLY A 28 -3.29 2.40 10.52
N ASP A 29 -3.42 3.17 11.60
CA ASP A 29 -4.69 3.33 12.33
C ASP A 29 -5.00 4.82 12.62
N PRO A 30 -5.25 5.63 11.59
CA PRO A 30 -5.60 7.03 11.79
C PRO A 30 -7.00 7.14 12.40
N VAL A 31 -7.10 7.96 13.45
CA VAL A 31 -8.39 8.56 13.85
C VAL A 31 -8.61 9.78 12.95
N ASN A 32 -9.71 9.76 12.19
CA ASN A 32 -10.11 10.87 11.35
C ASN A 32 -10.67 12.03 12.19
N ASP A 33 -10.73 13.24 11.63
CA ASP A 33 -11.21 14.44 12.32
C ASP A 33 -12.66 14.32 12.83
N ASP A 34 -13.45 13.43 12.23
CA ASP A 34 -14.82 13.10 12.64
C ASP A 34 -14.91 11.99 13.71
N GLY A 35 -13.77 11.53 14.22
CA GLY A 35 -13.65 10.45 15.20
C GLY A 35 -13.81 9.05 14.62
N SER A 36 -14.01 8.90 13.31
CA SER A 36 -14.04 7.58 12.67
C SER A 36 -12.63 6.98 12.58
N GLN A 37 -12.54 5.66 12.74
CA GLN A 37 -11.30 4.90 12.55
C GLN A 37 -11.30 4.23 11.19
N SER A 38 -10.20 4.33 10.45
CA SER A 38 -10.03 3.65 9.18
C SER A 38 -8.70 2.89 9.20
N LEU A 39 -8.77 1.64 9.65
CA LEU A 39 -7.61 0.76 9.67
C LEU A 39 -7.12 0.50 8.23
N VAL A 40 -5.86 0.84 7.98
CA VAL A 40 -5.15 0.66 6.72
C VAL A 40 -3.79 0.01 6.99
N TYR A 41 -3.30 -0.82 6.08
CA TYR A 41 -2.11 -1.64 6.34
C TYR A 41 -0.94 -1.33 5.41
N TYR A 42 -0.86 -0.09 4.92
CA TYR A 42 0.11 0.35 3.91
C TYR A 42 1.57 0.11 4.32
N TYR A 43 1.88 0.25 5.61
CA TYR A 43 3.23 0.11 6.16
C TYR A 43 3.31 -0.99 7.22
N PHE A 44 2.41 -1.99 7.17
CA PHE A 44 2.46 -3.10 8.11
C PHE A 44 3.36 -4.22 7.57
N MET A 45 4.48 -4.46 8.25
CA MET A 45 5.44 -5.52 7.95
C MET A 45 6.07 -5.37 6.55
N VAL A 46 6.49 -4.16 6.18
CA VAL A 46 6.98 -3.83 4.83
C VAL A 46 8.51 -3.79 4.73
N PRO A 47 9.09 -4.02 3.53
CA PRO A 47 10.54 -3.93 3.31
C PRO A 47 11.04 -2.49 3.21
N ASP A 48 12.37 -2.32 3.24
CA ASP A 48 13.10 -1.06 3.01
C ASP A 48 12.59 -0.33 1.76
N GLU A 49 12.40 -1.08 0.68
CA GLU A 49 11.97 -0.55 -0.62
C GLU A 49 10.62 0.17 -0.56
N VAL A 50 9.73 -0.22 0.35
CA VAL A 50 8.40 0.39 0.50
C VAL A 50 8.44 1.51 1.52
N LEU A 51 9.02 1.29 2.70
CA LEU A 51 9.04 2.30 3.78
C LEU A 51 9.79 3.56 3.33
N PHE A 52 10.97 3.40 2.74
CA PHE A 52 11.87 4.52 2.41
C PHE A 52 11.49 5.28 1.14
N ARG A 53 10.34 4.98 0.52
CA ARG A 53 9.74 5.85 -0.50
C ARG A 53 9.26 7.17 0.11
N THR A 54 8.91 7.19 1.41
CA THR A 54 8.46 8.40 2.12
C THR A 54 9.12 8.64 3.46
N HIS A 55 9.68 7.62 4.10
CA HIS A 55 10.33 7.79 5.41
C HIS A 55 11.82 8.00 5.24
N TYR A 56 12.36 9.04 5.85
CA TYR A 56 13.79 9.32 5.85
C TYR A 56 14.36 9.10 7.25
N SER A 57 15.30 8.16 7.38
CA SER A 57 16.00 7.91 8.64
C SER A 57 17.42 8.47 8.57
N LEU A 58 18.00 8.78 9.74
CA LEU A 58 19.44 9.03 9.85
C LEU A 58 20.28 7.74 9.71
N ASN A 59 19.63 6.59 9.46
CA ASN A 59 20.24 5.27 9.33
C ASN A 59 21.17 4.93 10.51
N GLY A 60 20.74 5.30 11.73
CA GLY A 60 21.50 5.13 12.97
C GLY A 60 22.66 6.10 13.16
N THR A 61 22.78 7.13 12.32
CA THR A 61 23.69 8.26 12.53
C THR A 61 23.14 9.19 13.61
N VAL A 62 23.97 9.53 14.58
CA VAL A 62 23.68 10.53 15.62
C VAL A 62 24.45 11.80 15.29
N VAL A 63 23.75 12.93 15.24
CA VAL A 63 24.32 14.26 15.00
C VAL A 63 24.50 14.99 16.34
N ILE A 64 25.68 15.52 16.61
CA ILE A 64 26.03 16.31 17.81
C ILE A 64 26.76 17.58 17.37
N GLY A 65 26.08 18.72 17.43
CA GLY A 65 26.61 19.99 16.90
C GLY A 65 26.97 19.84 15.43
N ASP A 66 28.20 20.24 15.07
CA ASP A 66 28.72 20.12 13.70
C ASP A 66 29.35 18.73 13.41
N SER A 67 29.26 17.79 14.34
CA SER A 67 29.80 16.43 14.23
C SER A 67 28.69 15.39 14.08
N SER A 68 29.02 14.24 13.51
CA SER A 68 28.14 13.07 13.50
C SER A 68 28.93 11.78 13.62
N PHE A 69 28.30 10.73 14.13
CA PHE A 69 28.86 9.38 14.15
C PHE A 69 27.78 8.33 13.90
N GLU A 70 28.16 7.21 13.28
CA GLU A 70 27.28 6.06 13.07
C GLU A 70 27.17 5.29 14.39
N ALA A 71 26.04 5.45 15.10
CA ALA A 71 25.81 4.76 16.38
C ALA A 71 25.37 3.31 16.16
N PHE A 72 24.65 3.04 15.07
CA PHE A 72 24.27 1.69 14.64
C PHE A 72 23.93 1.69 13.15
N LYS A 73 23.83 0.49 12.56
CA LYS A 73 23.35 0.29 11.20
C LYS A 73 22.19 -0.70 11.20
N PHE A 74 21.10 -0.35 10.51
CA PHE A 74 19.99 -1.29 10.36
C PHE A 74 20.44 -2.51 9.52
N PRO A 75 20.13 -3.76 9.93
CA PRO A 75 20.21 -4.89 9.02
C PRO A 75 19.30 -4.66 7.80
N LYS A 76 19.65 -5.28 6.68
CA LYS A 76 18.85 -5.17 5.45
C LYS A 76 17.47 -5.77 5.65
N CYS A 77 16.45 -5.05 5.21
CA CYS A 77 15.06 -5.48 5.27
C CYS A 77 14.51 -5.56 3.84
N THR A 78 14.66 -6.73 3.23
CA THR A 78 14.25 -6.99 1.83
C THR A 78 13.09 -7.99 1.73
N ASP A 79 12.67 -8.57 2.85
CA ASP A 79 11.63 -9.57 2.85
C ASP A 79 10.25 -8.92 2.91
N ASN A 80 9.36 -9.29 1.98
CA ASN A 80 7.99 -8.78 1.92
C ASN A 80 6.96 -9.86 2.30
N SER A 81 7.40 -11.04 2.75
CA SER A 81 6.50 -12.19 2.90
C SER A 81 5.43 -12.01 3.96
N LEU A 82 5.67 -11.17 4.98
CA LEU A 82 4.72 -10.90 6.07
C LEU A 82 3.91 -9.62 5.89
N SER A 83 4.07 -8.88 4.79
CA SER A 83 3.26 -7.69 4.56
C SER A 83 1.79 -8.06 4.39
N TYR A 84 0.91 -7.12 4.75
CA TYR A 84 -0.53 -7.34 4.70
C TYR A 84 -1.01 -7.83 3.32
N TYR A 85 -0.55 -7.21 2.24
CA TYR A 85 -0.99 -7.55 0.90
C TYR A 85 -0.50 -8.93 0.45
N VAL A 86 0.72 -9.34 0.84
CA VAL A 86 1.20 -10.70 0.56
C VAL A 86 0.40 -11.74 1.34
N GLN A 87 0.15 -11.50 2.63
CA GLN A 87 -0.61 -12.41 3.48
C GLN A 87 -2.08 -12.58 3.03
N ASN A 88 -2.65 -11.56 2.38
CA ASN A 88 -4.02 -11.59 1.87
C ASN A 88 -4.14 -11.99 0.40
N GLY A 89 -3.04 -12.42 -0.26
CA GLY A 89 -3.06 -12.75 -1.69
C GLY A 89 -3.37 -11.57 -2.60
N ALA A 90 -3.14 -10.34 -2.11
CA ALA A 90 -3.47 -9.07 -2.73
C ALA A 90 -2.22 -8.32 -3.22
N TYR A 91 -1.08 -8.99 -3.31
CA TYR A 91 0.19 -8.43 -3.77
C TYR A 91 0.55 -8.96 -5.16
N PHE A 92 0.83 -8.04 -6.07
CA PHE A 92 1.30 -8.31 -7.42
C PHE A 92 2.67 -7.68 -7.59
N GLN A 93 3.68 -8.44 -8.02
CA GLN A 93 5.03 -7.88 -8.20
C GLN A 93 5.05 -6.77 -9.27
N THR A 94 4.36 -7.01 -10.38
CA THR A 94 4.18 -6.09 -11.51
C THR A 94 2.70 -6.05 -11.90
N TYR A 95 2.35 -5.12 -12.79
CA TYR A 95 1.00 -5.01 -13.31
C TYR A 95 0.71 -6.17 -14.27
N ASP A 96 -0.25 -7.01 -13.90
CA ASP A 96 -0.85 -8.05 -14.73
C ASP A 96 -2.36 -7.87 -14.70
N TYR A 97 -2.93 -7.42 -15.83
CA TYR A 97 -4.36 -7.14 -15.95
C TYR A 97 -5.22 -8.38 -15.62
N TYR A 98 -4.84 -9.57 -16.10
CA TYR A 98 -5.67 -10.76 -15.94
C TYR A 98 -5.61 -11.28 -14.51
N ALA A 99 -4.43 -11.26 -13.89
CA ALA A 99 -4.30 -11.64 -12.48
C ALA A 99 -5.08 -10.70 -11.55
N ILE A 100 -5.02 -9.39 -11.81
CA ILE A 100 -5.80 -8.38 -11.06
C ILE A 100 -7.29 -8.56 -11.32
N ARG A 101 -7.72 -8.78 -12.57
CA ARG A 101 -9.11 -9.08 -12.92
C ARG A 101 -9.64 -10.27 -12.14
N ASP A 102 -8.91 -11.39 -12.13
CA ASP A 102 -9.34 -12.60 -11.44
C ASP A 102 -9.45 -12.36 -9.91
N TYR A 103 -8.50 -11.64 -9.32
CA TYR A 103 -8.56 -11.25 -7.90
C TYR A 103 -9.75 -10.33 -7.58
N VAL A 104 -9.99 -9.30 -8.40
CA VAL A 104 -11.11 -8.37 -8.21
C VAL A 104 -12.44 -9.11 -8.34
N LEU A 105 -12.60 -9.98 -9.36
CA LEU A 105 -13.80 -10.79 -9.52
C LEU A 105 -14.02 -11.72 -8.33
N GLN A 106 -12.98 -12.41 -7.86
CA GLN A 106 -13.06 -13.24 -6.66
C GLN A 106 -13.63 -12.43 -5.48
N LYS A 107 -13.10 -11.22 -5.24
CA LYS A 107 -13.58 -10.35 -4.16
C LYS A 107 -15.02 -9.89 -4.37
N LEU A 108 -15.44 -9.59 -5.59
CA LEU A 108 -16.84 -9.26 -5.87
C LEU A 108 -17.80 -10.44 -5.60
N TYR A 109 -17.36 -11.68 -5.83
CA TYR A 109 -18.14 -12.88 -5.46
C TYR A 109 -18.20 -13.12 -3.95
N GLU A 110 -17.20 -12.69 -3.18
CA GLU A 110 -17.19 -12.76 -1.71
C GLU A 110 -18.15 -11.72 -1.09
N ASP A 111 -18.03 -10.46 -1.51
CA ASP A 111 -18.91 -9.35 -1.14
C ASP A 111 -18.82 -8.27 -2.24
N PRO A 112 -19.90 -8.02 -3.01
CA PRO A 112 -19.89 -7.11 -4.15
C PRO A 112 -19.67 -5.63 -3.79
N TYR A 113 -19.91 -5.23 -2.53
CA TYR A 113 -19.82 -3.83 -2.09
C TYR A 113 -18.63 -3.58 -1.16
N GLN A 114 -17.75 -4.57 -0.96
CA GLN A 114 -16.56 -4.42 -0.14
C GLN A 114 -15.53 -3.48 -0.77
N LYS A 115 -14.62 -2.95 0.05
CA LYS A 115 -13.40 -2.29 -0.45
C LYS A 115 -12.42 -3.36 -0.92
N ILE A 116 -12.03 -3.30 -2.18
CA ILE A 116 -11.06 -4.19 -2.79
C ILE A 116 -9.75 -3.43 -2.92
N SER A 117 -8.77 -3.79 -2.09
CA SER A 117 -7.42 -3.21 -2.14
C SER A 117 -6.41 -4.25 -2.62
N PHE A 118 -5.48 -3.83 -3.47
CA PHE A 118 -4.33 -4.62 -3.88
C PHE A 118 -3.09 -3.73 -4.07
N GLN A 119 -1.92 -4.33 -3.89
CA GLN A 119 -0.63 -3.67 -3.99
C GLN A 119 0.11 -4.14 -5.24
N ILE A 120 0.72 -3.20 -5.96
CA ILE A 120 1.69 -3.46 -7.01
C ILE A 120 3.07 -3.05 -6.51
N GLY A 121 3.99 -4.01 -6.41
CA GLY A 121 5.31 -3.82 -5.83
C GLY A 121 6.18 -2.85 -6.63
N ASP A 122 6.32 -3.11 -7.93
CA ASP A 122 7.10 -2.27 -8.83
C ASP A 122 6.42 -0.92 -9.12
N GLN A 123 7.11 0.18 -8.81
CA GLN A 123 6.55 1.52 -8.92
C GLN A 123 6.25 1.91 -10.37
N ALA A 124 7.07 1.49 -11.34
CA ALA A 124 6.84 1.79 -12.75
C ALA A 124 5.57 1.06 -13.25
N SER A 125 5.44 -0.22 -12.93
CA SER A 125 4.25 -1.01 -13.21
C SER A 125 3.01 -0.48 -12.51
N PHE A 126 3.12 0.01 -11.27
CA PHE A 126 2.02 0.65 -10.57
C PHE A 126 1.48 1.86 -11.34
N GLN A 127 2.35 2.73 -11.87
CA GLN A 127 1.92 3.88 -12.67
C GLN A 127 1.18 3.44 -13.94
N VAL A 128 1.65 2.39 -14.61
CA VAL A 128 0.94 1.79 -15.76
C VAL A 128 -0.44 1.27 -15.34
N ALA A 129 -0.54 0.61 -14.18
CA ALA A 129 -1.81 0.11 -13.68
C ALA A 129 -2.80 1.24 -13.38
N VAL A 130 -2.35 2.33 -12.75
CA VAL A 130 -3.19 3.52 -12.50
C VAL A 130 -3.68 4.11 -13.82
N GLU A 131 -2.79 4.26 -14.82
CA GLU A 131 -3.16 4.76 -16.13
C GLU A 131 -4.22 3.87 -16.80
N GLN A 132 -3.98 2.56 -16.89
CA GLN A 132 -4.85 1.67 -17.63
C GLN A 132 -6.16 1.36 -16.89
N LEU A 133 -6.12 1.13 -15.58
CA LEU A 133 -7.30 0.76 -14.82
C LEU A 133 -8.19 1.96 -14.51
N LEU A 134 -7.61 3.14 -14.22
CA LEU A 134 -8.35 4.23 -13.58
C LEU A 134 -8.44 5.52 -14.41
N SER A 135 -7.55 5.76 -15.38
CA SER A 135 -7.61 7.00 -16.18
C SER A 135 -8.83 7.05 -17.08
N GLN A 136 -9.26 8.27 -17.44
CA GLN A 136 -10.42 8.50 -18.31
C GLN A 136 -10.25 7.91 -19.72
N ASN A 137 -9.01 7.68 -20.17
CA ASN A 137 -8.72 7.22 -21.52
C ASN A 137 -8.91 5.69 -21.70
N TYR A 138 -8.73 4.90 -20.63
CA TYR A 138 -8.78 3.44 -20.70
C TYR A 138 -9.85 2.86 -19.77
N ARG A 139 -9.75 3.21 -18.48
CA ARG A 139 -10.71 2.85 -17.42
C ARG A 139 -11.01 1.34 -17.35
N TYR A 140 -10.01 0.48 -17.59
CA TYR A 140 -10.20 -0.98 -17.73
C TYR A 140 -10.80 -1.65 -16.49
N ILE A 141 -10.78 -1.01 -15.32
CA ILE A 141 -11.49 -1.50 -14.14
C ILE A 141 -13.00 -1.69 -14.40
N THR A 142 -13.61 -0.88 -15.29
CA THR A 142 -15.04 -1.03 -15.63
C THR A 142 -15.31 -2.28 -16.45
N ASN A 143 -14.33 -2.79 -17.21
CA ASN A 143 -14.47 -4.06 -17.92
C ASN A 143 -14.64 -5.19 -16.88
N ILE A 144 -13.77 -5.20 -15.87
CA ILE A 144 -13.82 -6.16 -14.76
C ILE A 144 -15.15 -6.07 -14.02
N PHE A 145 -15.59 -4.87 -13.66
CA PHE A 145 -16.88 -4.69 -12.97
C PHE A 145 -18.08 -5.11 -13.82
N SER A 146 -18.07 -4.87 -15.13
CA SER A 146 -19.16 -5.29 -16.02
C SER A 146 -19.28 -6.81 -16.18
N GLU A 147 -18.22 -7.58 -15.89
CA GLU A 147 -18.30 -9.04 -15.87
C GLU A 147 -19.16 -9.55 -14.70
N TYR A 148 -19.27 -8.78 -13.60
CA TYR A 148 -20.10 -9.13 -12.44
C TYR A 148 -21.44 -8.37 -12.41
N PHE A 149 -21.42 -7.06 -12.70
CA PHE A 149 -22.60 -6.19 -12.65
C PHE A 149 -23.17 -5.96 -14.05
N PRO A 150 -24.33 -6.55 -14.40
CA PRO A 150 -24.94 -6.40 -15.73
C PRO A 150 -25.61 -5.03 -15.94
N GLY A 151 -25.73 -4.20 -14.89
CA GLY A 151 -26.45 -2.93 -14.89
C GLY A 151 -25.54 -1.70 -14.78
N ARG A 152 -26.16 -0.53 -14.60
CA ARG A 152 -25.41 0.67 -14.21
C ARG A 152 -24.89 0.50 -12.79
N TYR A 153 -23.66 0.90 -12.59
CA TYR A 153 -23.03 0.95 -11.28
C TYR A 153 -22.17 2.21 -11.16
N TRP A 154 -21.91 2.60 -9.93
CA TRP A 154 -20.99 3.66 -9.55
C TRP A 154 -19.90 3.05 -8.67
N TYR A 155 -18.68 3.55 -8.82
CA TYR A 155 -17.56 3.08 -8.04
C TYR A 155 -16.65 4.22 -7.61
N ASN A 156 -16.00 4.02 -6.48
CA ASN A 156 -14.92 4.86 -5.99
C ASN A 156 -13.59 4.17 -6.25
N ALA A 157 -12.56 4.94 -6.56
CA ALA A 157 -11.19 4.47 -6.63
C ALA A 157 -10.26 5.44 -5.90
N ILE A 158 -9.31 4.89 -5.15
CA ILE A 158 -8.30 5.64 -4.39
C ILE A 158 -6.96 4.97 -4.63
N THR A 159 -5.92 5.76 -4.85
CA THR A 159 -4.55 5.28 -4.94
C THR A 159 -3.72 5.78 -3.75
N LYS A 160 -2.73 4.98 -3.36
CA LYS A 160 -1.69 5.34 -2.40
C LYS A 160 -0.35 5.06 -3.06
N ASP A 161 0.08 6.05 -3.83
CA ASP A 161 1.14 5.92 -4.83
C ASP A 161 2.49 5.54 -4.25
N ASP A 162 2.80 6.03 -3.07
CA ASP A 162 4.05 5.73 -2.38
C ASP A 162 4.17 4.29 -1.91
N VAL A 163 3.07 3.59 -1.63
CA VAL A 163 3.11 2.14 -1.34
C VAL A 163 2.61 1.28 -2.49
N GLY A 164 2.26 1.88 -3.63
CA GLY A 164 1.79 1.16 -4.82
C GLY A 164 0.42 0.50 -4.65
N VAL A 165 -0.47 1.07 -3.83
CA VAL A 165 -1.79 0.46 -3.56
C VAL A 165 -2.89 1.12 -4.38
N ILE A 166 -3.76 0.30 -4.96
CA ILE A 166 -5.02 0.70 -5.58
C ILE A 166 -6.16 0.11 -4.73
N THR A 167 -7.15 0.94 -4.41
CA THR A 167 -8.39 0.52 -3.75
C THR A 167 -9.58 0.92 -4.60
N VAL A 168 -10.49 -0.02 -4.83
CA VAL A 168 -11.74 0.20 -5.57
C VAL A 168 -12.93 -0.34 -4.79
N GLN A 169 -14.10 0.28 -4.97
CA GLN A 169 -15.32 -0.14 -4.30
C GLN A 169 -16.54 0.26 -5.13
N ILE A 170 -17.47 -0.69 -5.36
CA ILE A 170 -18.80 -0.38 -5.89
C ILE A 170 -19.65 0.25 -4.78
N VAL A 171 -20.35 1.34 -5.10
CA VAL A 171 -21.15 2.09 -4.12
C VAL A 171 -22.65 2.14 -4.40
N SER A 172 -23.09 1.79 -5.62
CA SER A 172 -24.50 1.63 -6.01
C SER A 172 -24.61 1.07 -7.41
#